data_AF-A0AB73IPY8-F1
#
_entry.id   AF-A0AB73IPY8-F1
#
_cell.length_a   1.000
_cell.length_b   1.000
_cell.length_c   1.000
_cell.angle_alpha   90.00
_cell.angle_beta   90.00
_cell.angle_gamma   90.00
#
_symmetry.space_group_name_H-M   'P 1'
#
loop_
_entity.id
_entity.type
_entity.pdbx_description
1 polymer ?
#
loop_
_entity_poly.entity_id
_entity_poly.type
_entity_poly.pdbx_seq_one_letter_code
_entity_poly.pdbx_strand_id
1 'polypeptide(L)'
;MTAQYKLSTIADFLAVPPESIDACLADFKVWLQLARRPDEFSADMNDLLATEGALSFVDDSFIWLDDGLSGVHHVQIVDASNDSEIARISFGDQP
;
A
#
# COMPACT_ATOMS: atom_id res chain seq x y z
N MET A 1 0.13 -13.12 13.66
CA MET A 1 1.19 -12.17 13.27
C MET A 1 1.01 -11.95 11.78
N THR A 2 0.71 -10.73 11.35
CA THR A 2 0.58 -10.36 9.94
C THR A 2 1.98 -10.27 9.35
N ALA A 3 2.28 -11.02 8.29
CA ALA A 3 3.55 -10.89 7.58
C ALA A 3 3.49 -9.68 6.63
N GLN A 4 4.59 -8.95 6.49
CA GLN A 4 4.70 -7.77 5.64
C GLN A 4 5.81 -7.97 4.61
N TYR A 5 5.50 -7.67 3.35
CA TYR A 5 6.41 -7.82 2.22
C TYR A 5 6.51 -6.49 1.47
N LYS A 6 7.73 -5.94 1.35
CA LYS A 6 8.00 -4.77 0.51
C LYS A 6 8.40 -5.25 -0.88
N LEU A 7 7.63 -4.88 -1.89
CA LEU A 7 7.75 -5.33 -3.26
C LEU A 7 8.17 -4.14 -4.12
N SER A 8 9.49 -4.02 -4.34
CA SER A 8 10.10 -2.97 -5.17
C SER A 8 10.49 -3.49 -6.56
N THR A 9 10.66 -4.80 -6.70
CA THR A 9 11.06 -5.48 -7.92
C THR A 9 10.29 -6.79 -8.11
N ILE A 10 10.33 -7.35 -9.32
CA ILE A 10 9.71 -8.66 -9.60
C ILE A 10 10.32 -9.77 -8.72
N ALA A 11 11.61 -9.67 -8.36
CA ALA A 11 12.28 -10.66 -7.55
C ALA A 11 11.71 -10.75 -6.12
N ASP A 12 11.17 -9.64 -5.60
CA ASP A 12 10.62 -9.59 -4.24
C ASP A 12 9.36 -10.44 -4.10
N PHE A 13 8.62 -10.67 -5.19
CA PHE A 13 7.47 -11.58 -5.20
C PHE A 13 7.85 -13.03 -4.90
N LEU A 14 9.12 -13.41 -5.08
CA LEU A 14 9.60 -14.75 -4.72
C LEU A 14 9.69 -14.97 -3.20
N ALA A 15 9.67 -13.89 -2.41
CA ALA A 15 9.62 -13.98 -0.96
C ALA A 15 8.19 -14.20 -0.43
N VAL A 16 7.17 -13.95 -1.25
CA VAL A 16 5.77 -14.21 -0.91
C VAL A 16 5.51 -15.73 -0.95
N PRO A 17 4.87 -16.32 0.06
CA PRO A 17 4.52 -17.74 0.06
C PRO A 17 3.71 -18.12 -1.19
N PRO A 18 4.02 -19.27 -1.85
CA PRO A 18 3.33 -19.69 -3.07
C PRO A 18 1.81 -19.77 -2.93
N GLU A 19 1.30 -20.11 -1.74
CA GLU A 19 -0.12 -20.18 -1.42
C GLU A 19 -0.81 -18.82 -1.34
N SER A 20 -0.05 -17.74 -1.12
CA SER A 20 -0.57 -16.37 -0.95
C SER A 20 -0.34 -15.49 -2.19
N ILE A 21 0.35 -15.99 -3.22
CA ILE A 21 0.76 -15.20 -4.38
C ILE A 21 -0.44 -14.62 -5.15
N ASP A 22 -1.54 -15.37 -5.27
CA ASP A 22 -2.73 -14.91 -5.99
C ASP A 22 -3.42 -13.74 -5.27
N ALA A 23 -3.49 -13.79 -3.94
CA ALA A 23 -4.01 -12.70 -3.12
C ALA A 23 -3.12 -11.45 -3.25
N CYS A 24 -1.80 -11.63 -3.13
CA CYS A 24 -0.83 -10.56 -3.32
C CYS A 24 -0.94 -9.88 -4.69
N LEU A 25 -1.09 -10.67 -5.77
CA LEU A 25 -1.24 -10.12 -7.12
C LEU A 25 -2.59 -9.40 -7.32
N ALA A 26 -3.67 -9.86 -6.68
CA ALA A 26 -4.95 -9.18 -6.70
C ALA A 26 -4.85 -7.78 -6.06
N ASP A 27 -4.19 -7.68 -4.91
CA ASP A 27 -3.98 -6.41 -4.21
C ASP A 27 -3.03 -5.50 -4.98
N PHE A 28 -1.97 -6.06 -5.56
CA PHE A 28 -1.04 -5.31 -6.40
C PHE A 28 -1.75 -4.70 -7.61
N LYS A 29 -2.73 -5.40 -8.21
CA LYS A 29 -3.54 -4.84 -9.29
C LYS A 29 -4.35 -3.63 -8.83
N VAL A 30 -4.94 -3.68 -7.63
CA VAL A 30 -5.66 -2.54 -7.04
C VAL A 30 -4.70 -1.38 -6.79
N TRP A 31 -3.53 -1.65 -6.21
CA TRP A 31 -2.47 -0.67 -6.01
C TRP A 31 -2.06 0.01 -7.33
N LEU A 32 -1.82 -0.76 -8.39
CA LEU A 32 -1.48 -0.21 -9.72
C LEU A 32 -2.60 0.68 -10.29
N GLN A 33 -3.86 0.40 -9.99
CA GLN A 33 -4.97 1.26 -10.42
C GLN A 33 -4.96 2.61 -9.67
N LEU A 34 -4.65 2.59 -8.37
CA LEU A 34 -4.51 3.79 -7.55
C LEU A 34 -3.27 4.61 -7.97
N ALA A 35 -2.12 3.95 -8.12
CA ALA A 35 -0.86 4.60 -8.52
C ALA A 35 -0.93 5.26 -9.91
N ARG A 36 -1.81 4.79 -10.80
CA ARG A 36 -2.07 5.42 -12.11
C ARG A 36 -2.92 6.68 -12.04
N ARG A 37 -3.51 6.98 -10.89
CA ARG A 37 -4.34 8.18 -10.66
C ARG A 37 -3.79 8.98 -9.49
N PRO A 38 -2.52 9.41 -9.54
CA PRO A 38 -1.86 10.04 -8.41
C PRO A 38 -2.56 11.33 -7.97
N ASP A 39 -3.16 12.08 -8.91
CA ASP A 39 -3.87 13.33 -8.60
C ASP A 39 -5.19 13.07 -7.84
N GLU A 40 -5.99 12.08 -8.28
CA GLU A 40 -7.24 11.68 -7.60
C GLU A 40 -6.92 11.09 -6.23
N PHE A 41 -5.95 10.18 -6.17
CA PHE A 41 -5.55 9.53 -4.92
C PHE A 41 -4.97 10.56 -3.93
N SER A 42 -4.13 11.50 -4.40
CA SER A 42 -3.63 12.60 -3.57
C SER A 42 -4.75 13.51 -3.08
N ALA A 43 -5.77 13.79 -3.89
CA ALA A 43 -6.91 14.59 -3.46
C ALA A 43 -7.71 13.87 -2.37
N ASP A 44 -8.05 12.60 -2.58
CA ASP A 44 -8.81 11.78 -1.63
C ASP A 44 -8.06 11.65 -0.28
N MET A 45 -6.73 11.48 -0.32
CA MET A 45 -5.93 11.37 0.90
C MET A 45 -5.70 12.71 1.60
N ASN A 46 -5.53 13.81 0.86
CA ASN A 46 -5.42 15.14 1.45
C ASN A 46 -6.74 15.52 2.15
N ASP A 47 -7.89 15.13 1.57
CA ASP A 47 -9.21 15.31 2.19
C ASP A 47 -9.35 14.45 3.46
N LEU A 48 -8.99 13.16 3.38
CA LEU A 48 -9.05 12.24 4.50
C LEU A 48 -8.16 12.65 5.69
N LEU A 49 -6.96 13.19 5.40
CA LEU A 49 -5.97 13.54 6.41
C LEU A 49 -5.97 15.02 6.80
N ALA A 50 -6.83 15.83 6.18
CA ALA A 50 -6.87 17.29 6.34
C ALA A 50 -5.48 17.96 6.27
N THR A 51 -4.57 17.39 5.47
CA THR A 51 -3.15 17.79 5.40
C THR A 51 -2.72 17.84 3.94
N GLU A 52 -2.25 19.01 3.48
CA GLU A 52 -1.72 19.17 2.12
C GLU A 52 -0.37 18.45 1.96
N GLY A 53 -0.21 17.69 0.87
CA GLY A 53 1.04 17.00 0.53
C GLY A 53 1.23 15.65 1.20
N ALA A 54 0.15 15.09 1.78
CA ALA A 54 0.16 13.81 2.49
C ALA A 54 0.43 12.59 1.61
N LEU A 55 0.63 12.77 0.30
CA LEU A 55 1.02 11.73 -0.65
C LEU A 55 2.22 12.10 -1.54
N SER A 56 3.04 13.08 -1.14
CA SER A 56 4.29 13.38 -1.88
C SER A 56 5.30 12.22 -1.91
N PHE A 57 4.98 11.12 -1.23
CA PHE A 57 5.81 9.96 -0.93
C PHE A 57 5.07 8.64 -1.17
N VAL A 58 4.13 8.56 -2.13
CA VAL A 58 3.74 7.24 -2.66
C VAL A 58 5.03 6.60 -3.19
N ASP A 59 5.61 5.75 -2.35
CA ASP A 59 6.86 5.10 -2.63
C ASP A 59 6.69 4.27 -3.91
N ASP A 60 7.75 4.16 -4.71
CA ASP A 60 7.74 3.35 -5.94
C ASP A 60 7.76 1.84 -5.61
N SER A 61 7.26 1.47 -4.43
CA SER A 61 7.19 0.13 -3.89
C SER A 61 5.80 -0.16 -3.35
N PHE A 62 5.38 -1.40 -3.55
CA PHE A 62 4.11 -1.91 -3.03
C PHE A 62 4.38 -2.68 -1.74
N ILE A 63 3.73 -2.29 -0.65
CA ILE A 63 3.79 -3.04 0.60
C ILE A 63 2.56 -3.94 0.67
N TRP A 64 2.77 -5.25 0.60
CA TRP A 64 1.72 -6.24 0.78
C TRP A 64 1.70 -6.77 2.21
N LEU A 65 0.50 -6.93 2.76
CA LEU A 65 0.26 -7.49 4.09
C LEU A 65 -0.47 -8.81 3.93
N ASP A 66 0.09 -9.89 4.48
CA ASP A 66 -0.60 -11.16 4.60
C ASP A 66 -1.48 -11.15 5.86
N ASP A 67 -2.56 -10.37 5.79
CA ASP A 67 -3.55 -10.21 6.86
C ASP A 67 -4.80 -11.09 6.68
N GLY A 68 -4.86 -11.86 5.59
CA GLY A 68 -6.00 -12.69 5.23
C GLY A 68 -7.20 -11.90 4.70
N LEU A 69 -7.05 -10.60 4.48
CA LEU A 69 -8.05 -9.74 3.87
C LEU A 69 -7.73 -9.55 2.38
N SER A 70 -8.73 -9.17 1.59
CA SER A 70 -8.59 -8.96 0.14
C SER A 70 -8.78 -7.50 -0.23
N GLY A 71 -7.78 -6.89 -0.84
CA GLY A 71 -7.76 -5.50 -1.25
C GLY A 71 -6.71 -4.68 -0.53
N VAL A 72 -6.60 -3.41 -0.93
CA VAL A 72 -5.74 -2.44 -0.23
C VAL A 72 -6.48 -1.95 1.00
N HIS A 73 -6.24 -2.59 2.14
CA HIS A 73 -6.80 -2.19 3.43
C HIS A 73 -5.93 -1.21 4.19
N HIS A 74 -4.69 -1.00 3.74
CA HIS A 74 -3.73 -0.17 4.44
C HIS A 74 -2.95 0.68 3.44
N VAL A 75 -2.80 1.97 3.75
CA VAL A 75 -1.79 2.84 3.12
C VAL A 75 -0.80 3.23 4.19
N GLN A 76 0.48 2.90 3.95
CA GLN A 76 1.58 3.26 4.83
C GLN A 76 2.28 4.50 4.27
N ILE A 77 2.39 5.52 5.11
CA ILE A 77 3.13 6.75 4.89
C ILE A 77 4.49 6.59 5.55
N VAL A 78 5.54 6.75 4.78
CA VAL A 78 6.94 6.62 5.20
C VAL A 78 7.65 7.97 5.13
N ASP A 79 8.74 8.11 5.87
CA ASP A 79 9.57 9.31 5.78
C ASP A 79 10.21 9.48 4.39
N ALA A 80 10.75 10.67 4.11
CA ALA A 80 11.36 10.97 2.82
C ALA A 80 12.61 10.10 2.52
N SER A 81 13.20 9.47 3.53
CA SER A 81 14.26 8.46 3.39
C SER A 81 13.73 7.05 3.17
N ASN A 82 12.42 6.84 3.28
CA ASN A 82 11.74 5.56 3.13
C ASN A 82 12.19 4.48 4.14
N ASP A 83 12.74 4.93 5.28
CA ASP A 83 13.34 4.06 6.31
C ASP A 83 12.44 3.92 7.54
N SER A 84 11.56 4.90 7.79
CA SER A 84 10.67 4.88 8.96
C SER A 84 9.19 5.06 8.57
N GLU A 85 8.32 4.25 9.17
CA GLU A 85 6.87 4.45 9.12
C GLU A 85 6.50 5.72 9.90
N ILE A 86 5.91 6.70 9.21
CA ILE A 86 5.35 7.91 9.83
C ILE A 86 3.90 7.67 10.25
N ALA A 87 3.11 7.04 9.39
CA ALA A 87 1.70 6.74 9.66
C ALA A 87 1.22 5.53 8.84
N ARG A 88 0.20 4.85 9.35
CA ARG A 88 -0.52 3.81 8.62
C ARG A 88 -2.00 4.05 8.76
N ILE A 89 -2.67 4.13 7.63
CA ILE A 89 -4.10 4.39 7.55
C ILE A 89 -4.75 3.09 7.12
N SER A 90 -5.49 2.49 8.04
CA SER A 90 -6.32 1.33 7.76
C SER A 90 -7.66 1.82 7.20
N PHE A 91 -7.97 1.44 5.96
CA PHE A 91 -9.33 1.49 5.45
C PHE A 91 -10.09 0.32 6.09
N GLY A 92 -10.79 0.60 7.18
CA GLY A 92 -11.73 -0.36 7.73
C GLY A 92 -12.81 -0.67 6.70
N ASP A 93 -13.31 -1.91 6.68
CA ASP A 93 -14.56 -2.24 6.02
C ASP A 93 -15.58 -1.16 6.41
N GLN A 94 -16.07 -0.40 5.43
CA GLN A 94 -17.32 0.33 5.66
C GLN A 94 -18.38 -0.73 5.98
N PRO A 95 -19.14 -0.59 7.08
CA PRO A 95 -20.20 -1.51 7.43
C PRO A 95 -21.27 -1.64 6.34
#